data_AF-A0A3A0UIM8-F1
#
_entry.id   AF-A0A3A0UIM8-F1
#
_cell.length_a   1.000
_cell.length_b   1.000
_cell.length_c   1.000
_cell.angle_alpha   90.00
_cell.angle_beta   90.00
_cell.angle_gamma   90.00
#
_symmetry.space_group_name_H-M   'P 1'
#
loop_
_entity.id
_entity.type
_entity.pdbx_description
1 polymer ?
#
loop_
_entity_poly.entity_id
_entity_poly.type
_entity_poly.pdbx_seq_one_letter_code
_entity_poly.pdbx_strand_id
1 'polypeptide(L)'
;IILSIIALVLIASFFITSADSATFVLGMQTTNGSLEPSIMIKVTWGIAQSLIAFVLLFAGGGNGAEALNAIQSAAIISALPFSFVVIMMMISFYKDANQERKFLGLTLTPNKHRLQDYVQHQQEDYEDDIIEKRTPLRDAEKAEK
;
A
#
# COMPACT_ATOMS: atom_id res chain seq x y z
N ILE A 1 22.15 29.18 16.22
CA ILE A 1 23.16 28.21 15.70
C ILE A 1 22.83 26.78 16.12
N ILE A 2 22.79 26.44 17.42
CA ILE A 2 22.44 25.08 17.88
C ILE A 2 21.09 24.61 17.30
N LEU A 3 20.04 25.44 17.39
CA LEU A 3 18.73 25.14 16.79
C LEU A 3 18.79 24.95 15.27
N SER A 4 19.63 25.71 14.57
CA SER A 4 19.80 25.61 13.11
C SER A 4 20.46 24.28 12.72
N ILE A 5 21.43 23.81 13.52
CA ILE A 5 22.08 22.51 13.32
C ILE A 5 21.06 21.38 13.53
N ILE A 6 20.28 21.45 14.62
CA ILE A 6 19.23 20.46 14.90
C ILE A 6 18.20 20.45 13.77
N ALA A 7 17.74 21.62 13.32
CA ALA A 7 16.80 21.72 12.21
C ALA A 7 17.36 21.13 10.91
N LEU A 8 18.63 21.38 10.60
CA LEU A 8 19.27 20.83 9.41
C LEU A 8 19.38 19.30 9.46
N VAL A 9 19.71 18.73 10.63
CA VAL A 9 19.72 17.27 10.84
C VAL A 9 18.33 16.67 10.66
N LEU A 10 17.29 17.31 11.22
CA LEU A 10 15.91 16.84 11.06
C LEU A 10 15.45 16.89 9.60
N ILE A 11 15.69 18.00 8.91
CA ILE A 11 15.32 18.13 7.49
C ILE A 11 16.06 17.07 6.66
N ALA A 12 17.35 16.84 6.93
CA ALA A 12 18.12 15.83 6.22
C ALA A 12 17.60 14.40 6.46
N SER A 13 17.28 14.04 7.71
CA SER A 13 16.78 12.69 8.03
C SER A 13 15.38 12.43 7.45
N PHE A 14 14.48 13.42 7.51
CA PHE A 14 13.16 13.35 6.88
C PHE A 14 13.28 13.26 5.35
N PHE A 15 14.19 14.02 4.75
CA PHE A 15 14.43 13.96 3.32
C PHE A 15 14.93 12.59 2.86
N ILE A 16 15.92 12.01 3.55
CA ILE A 16 16.45 10.67 3.22
C ILE A 16 15.37 9.60 3.34
N THR A 17 14.60 9.61 4.43
CA THR A 17 13.54 8.62 4.68
C THR A 17 12.41 8.74 3.64
N SER A 18 12.05 9.97 3.28
CA SER A 18 11.04 10.23 2.24
C SER A 18 11.53 9.80 0.85
N ALA A 19 12.80 10.06 0.52
CA ALA A 19 13.39 9.65 -0.75
C ALA A 19 13.47 8.13 -0.90
N ASP A 20 13.84 7.40 0.16
CA ASP A 20 13.86 5.93 0.15
C ASP A 20 12.46 5.35 -0.13
N SER A 21 11.44 5.86 0.58
CA SER A 21 10.05 5.45 0.36
C SER A 21 9.55 5.76 -1.06
N ALA A 22 9.92 6.92 -1.61
CA ALA A 22 9.51 7.32 -2.96
C ALA A 22 10.14 6.42 -4.04
N THR A 23 11.45 6.16 -3.95
CA THR A 23 12.14 5.27 -4.91
C THR A 23 11.68 3.82 -4.81
N PHE A 24 11.29 3.36 -3.62
CA PHE A 24 10.68 2.06 -3.42
C PHE A 24 9.32 1.94 -4.12
N VAL A 25 8.42 2.91 -3.92
CA VAL A 25 7.09 2.92 -4.57
C VAL A 25 7.22 2.98 -6.10
N LEU A 26 8.11 3.83 -6.63
CA LEU A 26 8.39 3.90 -8.06
C LEU A 26 8.98 2.58 -8.58
N GLY A 27 9.88 1.96 -7.82
CA GLY A 27 10.43 0.65 -8.14
C GLY A 27 9.36 -0.43 -8.24
N MET A 28 8.46 -0.50 -7.25
CA MET A 28 7.32 -1.44 -7.25
C MET A 28 6.43 -1.22 -8.47
N GLN A 29 6.04 0.03 -8.75
CA GLN A 29 5.17 0.36 -9.89
C GLN A 29 5.81 0.01 -11.23
N THR A 30 7.14 0.07 -11.34
CA THR A 30 7.90 -0.22 -12.57
C THR A 30 8.38 -1.66 -12.68
N THR A 31 8.04 -2.50 -11.71
CA THR A 31 8.35 -3.94 -11.67
C THR A 31 7.10 -4.79 -11.58
N ASN A 32 6.00 -4.37 -12.23
CA ASN A 32 4.70 -5.05 -12.21
C ASN A 32 4.15 -5.28 -10.79
N GLY A 33 4.44 -4.38 -9.86
CA GLY A 33 3.95 -4.48 -8.47
C GLY A 33 4.81 -5.37 -7.57
N SER A 34 6.07 -5.64 -7.91
CA SER A 34 6.96 -6.40 -7.03
C SER A 34 7.10 -5.73 -5.66
N LEU A 35 6.83 -6.49 -4.60
CA LEU A 35 7.01 -6.04 -3.21
C LEU A 35 8.50 -5.87 -2.83
N GLU A 36 9.40 -6.43 -3.63
CA GLU A 36 10.85 -6.35 -3.46
C GLU A 36 11.50 -5.87 -4.76
N PRO A 37 11.44 -4.56 -5.07
CA PRO A 37 12.11 -4.00 -6.24
C PRO A 37 13.63 -4.04 -6.04
N SER A 38 14.35 -4.46 -7.09
CA SER A 38 15.82 -4.55 -7.05
C SER A 38 16.47 -3.20 -6.74
N ILE A 39 17.64 -3.25 -6.11
CA ILE A 39 18.39 -2.05 -5.73
C ILE A 39 18.73 -1.14 -6.92
N MET A 40 19.02 -1.74 -8.09
CA MET A 40 19.35 -0.99 -9.32
C MET A 40 18.19 -0.13 -9.80
N ILE A 41 16.94 -0.61 -9.66
CA ILE A 41 15.75 0.14 -10.06
C ILE A 41 15.53 1.31 -9.12
N LYS A 42 15.66 1.10 -7.80
CA LYS A 42 15.56 2.17 -6.80
C LYS A 42 16.60 3.27 -7.04
N VAL A 43 17.85 2.90 -7.31
CA VAL A 43 18.93 3.85 -7.62
C VAL A 43 18.64 4.62 -8.92
N THR A 44 18.15 3.95 -9.96
CA THR A 44 17.78 4.60 -11.23
C THR A 44 16.73 5.69 -11.01
N TRP A 45 15.68 5.39 -10.25
CA TRP A 45 14.64 6.37 -9.90
C TRP A 45 15.17 7.50 -9.01
N GLY A 46 16.03 7.19 -8.04
CA GLY A 46 16.67 8.20 -7.20
C GLY A 46 17.52 9.20 -8.00
N ILE A 47 18.29 8.71 -8.98
CA ILE A 47 19.07 9.56 -9.90
C ILE A 47 18.13 10.40 -10.76
N ALA A 48 17.08 9.80 -11.33
CA ALA A 48 16.11 10.52 -12.16
C ALA A 48 15.41 11.66 -11.39
N GLN A 49 14.97 11.40 -10.16
CA GLN A 49 14.37 12.43 -9.29
C GLN A 49 15.35 13.55 -8.94
N SER A 50 16.61 13.22 -8.65
CA SER A 50 17.66 14.19 -8.36
C SER A 50 17.94 15.09 -9.58
N LEU A 51 17.93 14.52 -10.78
CA LEU A 51 18.09 15.27 -12.03
C LEU A 51 16.91 16.22 -12.28
N ILE A 52 15.67 15.76 -12.06
CA ILE A 52 14.48 16.62 -12.20
C ILE A 52 14.56 17.79 -11.22
N ALA A 53 14.90 17.52 -9.96
CA ALA A 53 15.07 18.57 -8.95
C ALA A 53 16.16 19.57 -9.36
N PHE A 54 17.30 19.10 -9.84
CA PHE A 54 18.39 19.94 -10.33
C PHE A 54 17.95 20.84 -11.50
N VAL A 55 17.27 20.28 -12.50
CA VAL A 55 16.79 21.04 -13.67
C VAL A 55 15.75 22.09 -13.25
N LEU A 56 14.83 21.76 -12.35
CA LEU A 56 13.82 22.72 -11.86
C LEU A 56 14.42 23.85 -11.04
N LEU A 57 15.43 23.56 -10.20
CA LEU A 57 16.18 24.58 -9.47
C LEU A 57 16.95 25.50 -10.43
N PHE A 58 17.57 24.93 -11.47
CA PHE A 58 18.30 25.69 -12.48
C PHE A 58 17.38 26.55 -13.37
N ALA A 59 16.18 26.07 -13.68
CA ALA A 59 15.19 26.79 -14.49
C ALA A 59 14.71 28.10 -13.84
N GLY A 60 14.79 28.23 -12.51
CA GLY A 60 14.41 29.42 -11.75
C GLY A 60 15.42 30.57 -11.78
N GLY A 61 16.18 30.75 -12.86
CA GLY A 61 16.95 31.98 -13.12
C GLY A 61 18.10 32.32 -12.16
N GLY A 62 18.42 31.44 -11.19
CA GLY A 62 19.45 31.66 -10.17
C GLY A 62 18.98 32.39 -8.91
N ASN A 63 17.74 32.90 -8.89
CA ASN A 63 17.13 33.51 -7.71
C ASN A 63 16.31 32.47 -6.92
N GLY A 64 16.45 32.45 -5.59
CA GLY A 64 15.76 31.47 -4.75
C GLY A 64 14.22 31.52 -4.83
N ALA A 65 13.65 32.71 -5.08
CA ALA A 65 12.19 32.88 -5.22
C ALA A 65 11.65 32.29 -6.54
N GLU A 66 12.39 32.45 -7.63
CA GLU A 66 12.02 31.93 -8.95
C GLU A 66 12.18 30.40 -9.00
N ALA A 67 13.22 29.86 -8.38
CA ALA A 67 13.40 28.41 -8.21
C ALA A 67 12.23 27.77 -7.44
N LEU A 68 11.76 28.44 -6.36
CA LEU A 68 10.59 27.98 -5.61
C LEU A 68 9.32 27.99 -6.49
N ASN A 69 9.11 29.05 -7.25
CA ASN A 69 7.96 29.14 -8.15
C ASN A 69 7.97 28.06 -9.24
N ALA A 70 9.15 27.76 -9.81
CA ALA A 70 9.32 26.72 -10.82
C ALA A 70 8.95 25.33 -10.27
N ILE A 71 9.45 24.97 -9.08
CA ILE A 71 9.13 23.69 -8.43
C ILE A 71 7.63 23.60 -8.12
N GLN A 72 7.02 24.67 -7.61
CA GLN A 72 5.59 24.70 -7.27
C GLN A 72 4.71 24.54 -8.52
N SER A 73 5.03 25.27 -9.59
CA SER A 73 4.30 25.20 -10.85
C SER A 73 4.37 23.80 -11.47
N ALA A 74 5.56 23.18 -11.49
CA ALA A 74 5.75 21.81 -11.96
C ALA A 74 4.94 20.79 -11.15
N ALA A 75 4.90 20.94 -9.82
CA ALA A 75 4.12 20.09 -8.93
C ALA A 75 2.61 20.21 -9.21
N ILE A 76 2.08 21.42 -9.40
CA ILE A 76 0.65 21.65 -9.69
C ILE A 76 0.27 21.03 -11.04
N ILE A 77 1.07 21.28 -12.09
CA ILE A 77 0.81 20.79 -13.45
C ILE A 77 0.84 19.25 -13.49
N SER A 78 1.76 18.62 -12.76
CA SER A 78 1.84 17.15 -12.69
C SER A 78 0.75 16.52 -11.80
N ALA A 79 0.35 17.18 -10.71
CA ALA A 79 -0.69 16.67 -9.82
C ALA A 79 -2.09 16.73 -10.44
N LEU A 80 -2.35 17.70 -11.31
CA LEU A 80 -3.67 17.89 -11.93
C LEU A 80 -4.17 16.64 -12.70
N PRO A 81 -3.45 16.06 -13.67
CA PRO A 81 -3.89 14.84 -14.35
C PRO A 81 -3.97 13.64 -13.39
N PHE A 82 -3.06 13.53 -12.42
CA PHE A 82 -3.08 12.45 -11.44
C PHE A 82 -4.30 12.52 -10.50
N SER A 83 -4.83 13.71 -10.24
CA SER A 83 -6.05 13.88 -9.42
C SER A 83 -7.26 13.13 -9.99
N PHE A 84 -7.40 13.07 -11.31
CA PHE A 84 -8.46 12.29 -11.96
C PHE A 84 -8.31 10.79 -11.68
N VAL A 85 -7.07 10.28 -11.67
CA VAL A 85 -6.78 8.88 -11.33
C VAL A 85 -7.17 8.58 -9.89
N VAL A 86 -6.85 9.49 -8.95
CA VAL A 86 -7.25 9.34 -7.54
C VAL A 86 -8.78 9.33 -7.38
N ILE A 87 -9.49 10.21 -8.08
CA ILE A 87 -10.97 10.22 -8.06
C ILE A 87 -11.54 8.90 -8.58
N MET A 88 -11.01 8.37 -9.70
CA MET A 88 -11.42 7.07 -10.22
C MET A 88 -11.11 5.93 -9.25
N MET A 89 -9.96 5.98 -8.58
CA MET A 89 -9.57 5.01 -7.54
C MET A 89 -10.55 5.05 -6.37
N MET A 90 -10.98 6.22 -5.92
CA MET A 90 -12.00 6.36 -4.86
C MET A 90 -13.35 5.73 -5.27
N ILE A 91 -13.79 5.96 -6.51
CA ILE A 91 -15.03 5.36 -7.03
C ILE A 91 -14.90 3.83 -7.12
N SER A 92 -13.77 3.32 -7.61
CA SER A 92 -13.50 1.88 -7.70
C SER A 92 -13.48 1.23 -6.32
N PHE A 93 -12.75 1.84 -5.37
CA PHE A 93 -12.69 1.36 -4.00
C PHE A 93 -14.07 1.36 -3.34
N TYR A 94 -14.87 2.42 -3.51
CA TYR A 94 -16.23 2.46 -2.98
C TYR A 94 -17.11 1.34 -3.58
N LYS A 95 -17.00 1.09 -4.89
CA LYS A 95 -17.75 0.01 -5.54
C LYS A 95 -17.36 -1.35 -4.98
N ASP A 96 -16.06 -1.60 -4.85
CA ASP A 96 -15.51 -2.87 -4.37
C ASP A 96 -15.86 -3.11 -2.89
N ALA A 97 -15.62 -2.12 -2.03
CA ALA A 97 -15.97 -2.18 -0.61
C ALA A 97 -17.49 -2.35 -0.39
N ASN A 98 -18.33 -1.72 -1.22
CA ASN A 98 -19.78 -1.91 -1.15
C ASN A 98 -20.22 -3.30 -1.64
N GLN A 99 -19.52 -3.87 -2.62
CA GLN A 99 -19.76 -5.24 -3.09
C GLN A 99 -19.37 -6.26 -2.02
N GLU A 100 -18.20 -6.08 -1.39
CA GLU A 100 -17.75 -6.90 -0.27
C GLU A 100 -18.71 -6.79 0.93
N ARG A 101 -19.15 -5.57 1.30
CA ARG A 101 -20.15 -5.36 2.35
C ARG A 101 -21.45 -6.13 2.09
N LYS A 102 -21.93 -6.13 0.84
CA LYS A 102 -23.13 -6.90 0.43
C LYS A 102 -22.88 -8.41 0.47
N PHE A 103 -21.70 -8.87 0.06
CA PHE A 103 -21.30 -10.27 0.12
C PHE A 103 -21.18 -10.80 1.55
N LEU A 104 -20.61 -10.01 2.46
CA LEU A 104 -20.49 -10.37 3.87
C LEU A 104 -21.81 -10.23 4.65
N GLY A 105 -22.85 -9.64 4.04
CA GLY A 105 -24.15 -9.48 4.70
C GLY A 105 -24.11 -8.51 5.89
N LEU A 106 -23.12 -7.61 5.93
CA LEU A 106 -22.96 -6.55 6.93
C LEU A 106 -23.99 -5.40 6.76
N THR A 107 -25.17 -5.75 6.23
CA THR A 107 -26.36 -4.91 6.25
C THR A 107 -27.03 -5.02 7.63
N LEU A 108 -27.71 -3.97 8.08
CA LEU A 108 -28.42 -3.98 9.38
C LEU A 108 -29.38 -5.17 9.56
N THR A 109 -29.84 -5.78 8.47
CA THR A 109 -30.54 -7.06 8.46
C THR A 109 -29.67 -8.17 7.86
N PRO A 110 -29.46 -9.30 8.57
CA PRO A 110 -28.71 -10.44 8.05
C PRO A 110 -29.39 -11.07 6.84
N ASN A 111 -28.61 -11.41 5.81
CA ASN A 111 -29.11 -12.22 4.69
C ASN A 111 -29.26 -13.68 5.15
N LYS A 112 -30.51 -14.14 5.27
CA LYS A 112 -30.87 -15.46 5.83
C LYS A 112 -30.25 -16.64 5.09
N HIS A 113 -30.05 -16.54 3.77
CA HIS A 113 -29.53 -17.63 2.96
C HIS A 113 -28.02 -17.83 3.13
N ARG A 114 -27.25 -16.73 3.18
CA ARG A 114 -25.80 -16.80 3.39
C ARG A 114 -25.43 -17.19 4.81
N LEU A 115 -26.25 -16.80 5.79
CA LEU A 115 -26.08 -17.25 7.17
C LEU A 115 -26.19 -18.78 7.26
N GLN A 116 -27.06 -19.40 6.47
CA GLN A 116 -27.17 -20.87 6.42
C GLN A 116 -25.89 -21.49 5.86
N ASP A 117 -25.35 -20.96 4.76
CA ASP A 117 -24.06 -21.43 4.21
C ASP A 117 -22.91 -21.28 5.22
N TYR A 118 -22.79 -20.14 5.90
CA TYR A 118 -21.74 -19.94 6.92
C TYR A 118 -21.90 -20.88 8.13
N VAL A 119 -23.13 -21.08 8.62
CA VAL A 119 -23.40 -21.97 9.75
C VAL A 119 -23.12 -23.43 9.38
N GLN A 120 -23.46 -23.83 8.15
CA GLN A 120 -23.25 -25.19 7.67
C GLN A 120 -21.77 -25.50 7.44
N HIS A 121 -21.01 -24.60 6.80
CA HIS A 121 -19.56 -24.77 6.60
C HIS A 121 -18.80 -24.75 7.94
N GLN A 122 -19.19 -23.90 8.90
CA GLN A 122 -18.60 -23.97 10.24
C GLN A 122 -18.88 -25.31 10.92
N GLN A 123 -20.09 -25.87 10.79
CA GLN A 123 -20.41 -27.17 11.40
C GLN A 123 -19.58 -28.32 10.81
N GLU A 124 -19.31 -28.26 9.50
CA GLU A 124 -18.50 -29.24 8.77
C GLU A 124 -17.01 -29.15 9.19
N ASP A 125 -16.44 -27.95 9.24
CA ASP A 125 -15.05 -27.72 9.71
C ASP A 125 -14.86 -28.19 11.17
N TYR A 126 -15.84 -27.99 12.05
CA TYR A 126 -15.79 -28.45 13.44
C TYR A 126 -15.89 -29.98 13.57
N GLU A 127 -16.70 -30.64 12.73
CA GLU A 127 -16.82 -32.10 12.71
C GLU A 127 -15.53 -32.76 12.22
N ASP A 128 -14.92 -32.23 11.15
CA ASP A 128 -13.65 -32.74 10.61
C ASP A 128 -12.51 -32.63 11.62
N ASP A 129 -12.42 -31.50 12.33
CA ASP A 129 -11.47 -31.28 13.42
C ASP A 129 -11.61 -32.31 14.56
N ILE A 130 -12.85 -32.68 14.89
CA ILE A 130 -13.16 -33.68 15.92
C ILE A 130 -12.81 -35.08 15.43
N ILE A 131 -13.10 -35.40 14.16
CA ILE A 131 -12.78 -36.70 13.55
C ILE A 131 -11.25 -36.85 13.47
N GLU A 132 -10.52 -35.84 13.02
CA GLU A 132 -9.06 -35.85 12.93
C GLU A 132 -8.42 -36.10 14.31
N LYS A 133 -8.89 -35.40 15.35
CA LYS A 133 -8.40 -35.59 16.73
C LYS A 133 -8.79 -36.95 17.33
N ARG A 134 -9.94 -37.52 16.97
CA ARG A 134 -10.39 -38.83 17.49
C ARG A 134 -9.83 -40.04 16.74
N THR A 135 -9.40 -39.88 15.49
CA THR A 135 -8.86 -40.97 14.66
C THR A 135 -7.67 -41.69 15.33
N PRO A 136 -6.61 -41.01 15.81
CA PRO A 136 -5.48 -41.69 16.45
C PRO A 136 -5.84 -42.37 17.78
N LEU A 137 -6.79 -41.81 18.54
CA LEU A 137 -7.28 -42.41 19.79
C LEU A 137 -8.05 -43.71 19.53
N ARG A 138 -8.89 -43.72 18.49
CA ARG A 138 -9.68 -44.88 18.07
C ARG A 138 -8.80 -46.00 17.51
N ASP A 139 -7.72 -45.65 16.82
CA ASP A 139 -6.77 -46.60 16.25
C ASP A 139 -5.85 -47.20 17.34
N ALA A 140 -5.47 -46.41 18.34
CA ALA A 140 -4.75 -46.90 19.52
C ALA A 140 -5.58 -47.91 20.34
N GLU A 141 -6.86 -47.65 20.57
CA GLU A 141 -7.76 -48.56 21.31
C GLU A 141 -8.01 -49.89 20.56
N LYS A 142 -7.91 -49.89 19.23
CA LYS A 142 -8.00 -51.10 18.40
C LYS A 142 -6.71 -51.91 18.38
N ALA A 143 -5.55 -51.27 18.54
CA ALA A 143 -4.26 -51.94 18.58
C ALA A 143 -4.00 -52.65 19.93
N GLU A 144 -4.74 -52.25 20.98
CA GLU A 144 -4.66 -52.83 22.33
C GLU A 144 -5.62 -54.04 22.53
N LYS A 145 -6.55 -54.29 21.59
CA LYS A 145 -7.49 -55.43 21.59
C LYS A 145 -7.03 -56.53 20.64
#